data_AF-M5AGE5-F1
#
_entry.id   AF-M5AGE5-F1
#
_cell.length_a   1.000
_cell.length_b   1.000
_cell.length_c   1.000
_cell.angle_alpha   90.00
_cell.angle_beta   90.00
_cell.angle_gamma   90.00
#
_symmetry.space_group_name_H-M   'P 1'
#
loop_
_entity.id
_entity.type
_entity.pdbx_description
1 polymer ?
#
loop_
_entity_poly.entity_id
_entity_poly.type
_entity_poly.pdbx_seq_one_letter_code
_entity_poly.pdbx_strand_id
1 'polypeptide(L)' 'MNEEQVARLCAIAPKYGLTLAHDGLIITKINQQSTTFDTSKYMPDQFIDLLAKIIATQMKADLWQWQ' A
#
# COMPACT_ATOMS: atom_id res chain seq x y z
N MET A 1 -5.05 11.74 4.70
CA MET A 1 -5.46 12.07 3.30
C MET A 1 -6.97 12.00 3.17
N ASN A 2 -7.56 12.52 2.09
CA ASN A 2 -9.00 12.40 1.82
C ASN A 2 -9.32 11.18 0.93
N GLU A 3 -10.61 10.87 0.77
CA GLU A 3 -11.06 9.66 0.07
C GLU A 3 -10.73 9.69 -1.43
N GLU A 4 -10.81 10.85 -2.07
CA GLU A 4 -10.43 11.02 -3.47
C GLU A 4 -8.94 10.71 -3.70
N GLN A 5 -8.07 11.13 -2.78
CA GLN A 5 -6.65 10.80 -2.81
C GLN A 5 -6.40 9.30 -2.63
N VAL A 6 -7.16 8.63 -1.74
CA VAL A 6 -7.07 7.16 -1.55
C VAL A 6 -7.51 6.43 -2.81
N ALA A 7 -8.65 6.81 -3.39
CA ALA A 7 -9.14 6.23 -4.64
C ALA A 7 -8.13 6.43 -5.78
N ARG A 8 -7.55 7.63 -5.89
CA ARG A 8 -6.52 7.95 -6.88
C ARG A 8 -5.26 7.10 -6.67
N LEU A 9 -4.82 6.96 -5.43
CA LEU A 9 -3.69 6.11 -5.05
C LEU A 9 -3.94 4.66 -5.50
N CYS A 10 -5.11 4.11 -5.20
CA CYS A 10 -5.47 2.75 -5.60
C CYS A 10 -5.53 2.58 -7.12
N ALA A 11 -5.96 3.61 -7.84
CA ALA A 11 -6.00 3.60 -9.31
C ALA A 11 -4.60 3.65 -9.96
N ILE A 12 -3.62 4.33 -9.34
CA ILE A 12 -2.25 4.43 -9.89
C ILE A 12 -1.33 3.32 -9.39
N ALA A 13 -1.61 2.72 -8.23
CA ALA A 13 -0.79 1.68 -7.60
C ALA A 13 -0.42 0.52 -8.56
N PRO A 14 -1.32 0.01 -9.43
CA PRO A 14 -0.97 -1.06 -10.37
C PRO A 14 0.16 -0.72 -11.33
N LYS A 15 0.35 0.57 -11.67
CA LYS A 15 1.48 1.01 -12.53
C LYS A 15 2.84 0.77 -11.89
N TYR A 16 2.87 0.62 -10.56
CA TYR A 16 4.08 0.39 -9.77
C TYR A 16 4.14 -1.03 -9.19
N GLY A 17 3.32 -1.96 -9.71
CA GLY A 17 3.29 -3.35 -9.25
C GLY A 17 2.57 -3.57 -7.92
N LEU A 18 1.72 -2.62 -7.52
CA LEU A 18 0.91 -2.73 -6.29
C LEU A 18 -0.56 -2.92 -6.61
N THR A 19 -1.21 -3.84 -5.89
CA THR A 19 -2.68 -3.92 -5.86
C THR A 19 -3.17 -3.46 -4.49
N LEU A 20 -3.99 -2.41 -4.45
CA LEU A 20 -4.54 -1.90 -3.20
C LEU A 20 -6.06 -2.09 -3.21
N ALA A 21 -6.62 -2.47 -2.07
CA ALA A 21 -8.06 -2.41 -1.82
C ALA A 21 -8.33 -1.48 -0.64
N HIS A 22 -9.42 -0.74 -0.72
CA HIS A 22 -9.81 0.21 0.30
C HIS A 22 -11.31 0.15 0.59
N ASP A 23 -11.68 0.56 1.79
CA ASP A 23 -13.05 0.83 2.23
C ASP A 23 -13.07 2.22 2.88
N GLY A 24 -13.59 3.21 2.15
CA GLY A 24 -13.43 4.62 2.47
C GLY A 24 -11.95 5.01 2.62
N LEU A 25 -11.55 5.45 3.82
CA LEU A 25 -10.19 5.84 4.18
C LEU A 25 -9.32 4.70 4.72
N ILE A 26 -9.83 3.47 4.76
CA ILE A 26 -9.08 2.32 5.27
C ILE A 26 -8.55 1.49 4.11
N ILE A 27 -7.23 1.27 4.05
CA ILE A 27 -6.65 0.26 3.16
C ILE A 27 -6.84 -1.10 3.82
N THR A 28 -7.59 -1.98 3.16
CA THR A 28 -7.94 -3.32 3.64
C THR A 28 -7.06 -4.41 3.06
N LYS A 29 -6.33 -4.10 1.97
CA LYS A 29 -5.43 -5.06 1.32
C LYS A 29 -4.27 -4.35 0.61
N ILE A 30 -3.07 -4.92 0.74
CA ILE A 30 -1.90 -4.58 -0.06
C ILE A 30 -1.41 -5.86 -0.72
N ASN A 31 -1.40 -5.89 -2.06
CA ASN A 31 -1.16 -7.06 -2.88
C ASN A 31 -2.07 -8.24 -2.49
N GLN A 32 -1.50 -9.37 -2.11
CA GLN A 32 -2.24 -10.55 -1.66
C GLN A 32 -2.45 -10.58 -0.14
N GLN A 33 -1.93 -9.60 0.60
CA GLN A 33 -1.97 -9.57 2.06
C GLN A 33 -3.08 -8.65 2.56
N SER A 34 -3.99 -9.21 3.37
CA SER A 34 -4.98 -8.42 4.09
C SER A 34 -4.30 -7.54 5.14
N THR A 35 -4.75 -6.30 5.25
CA THR A 35 -4.19 -5.34 6.21
C THR A 35 -5.26 -4.36 6.67
N THR A 36 -4.92 -3.48 7.60
CA THR A 36 -5.82 -2.41 8.04
C THR A 36 -4.98 -1.18 8.31
N PHE A 37 -4.95 -0.27 7.34
CA PHE A 37 -4.27 1.02 7.49
C PHE A 37 -5.27 2.16 7.36
N ASP A 38 -5.37 2.95 8.43
CA ASP A 38 -6.14 4.17 8.44
C ASP A 38 -5.37 5.31 7.76
N THR A 39 -5.72 5.62 6.52
CA THR A 39 -5.04 6.63 5.70
C THR A 39 -5.33 8.06 6.16
N SER A 40 -6.36 8.28 6.99
CA SER A 40 -6.68 9.62 7.50
C SER A 40 -5.53 10.21 8.31
N LYS A 41 -4.73 9.35 8.94
CA LYS A 41 -3.57 9.68 9.79
C LYS A 41 -2.30 10.01 9.02
N TYR A 42 -2.30 9.90 7.70
CA TYR A 42 -1.11 10.06 6.88
C TYR A 42 -1.30 11.14 5.82
N MET A 43 -0.24 11.89 5.54
CA MET A 43 -0.15 12.63 4.28
C MET A 43 0.06 11.63 3.12
N PRO A 44 -0.37 11.94 1.88
CA PRO A 44 -0.19 11.05 0.73
C PRO A 44 1.26 10.57 0.56
N ASP A 45 2.24 11.47 0.62
CA ASP A 45 3.66 11.13 0.45
C ASP A 45 4.15 10.18 1.55
N GLN A 46 3.77 10.43 2.82
CA GLN A 46 4.15 9.57 3.95
C GLN A 46 3.59 8.15 3.80
N PHE A 47 2.38 8.02 3.25
CA PHE A 47 1.77 6.72 3.02
C PHE A 47 2.42 5.99 1.85
N ILE A 48 2.76 6.70 0.78
CA ILE A 48 3.52 6.13 -0.35
C ILE A 48 4.87 5.60 0.13
N ASP A 49 5.59 6.36 0.96
CA ASP A 49 6.84 5.92 1.57
C ASP A 49 6.68 4.67 2.44
N LEU A 50 5.56 4.59 3.19
CA LEU A 50 5.23 3.42 4.00
C LEU A 50 4.99 2.20 3.10
N LEU A 51 4.21 2.34 2.03
CA LEU A 51 3.97 1.27 1.06
C LEU A 51 5.28 0.78 0.44
N ALA A 52 6.15 1.70 0.02
CA ALA A 52 7.46 1.36 -0.54
C ALA A 52 8.32 0.55 0.45
N LYS A 53 8.33 0.92 1.73
CA LYS A 53 9.05 0.16 2.78
C LYS A 53 8.48 -1.23 2.99
N ILE A 54 7.15 -1.37 2.97
CA ILE A 54 6.48 -2.68 3.11
C ILE A 54 6.88 -3.59 1.94
N ILE A 55 6.81 -3.10 0.71
CA ILE A 55 7.20 -3.87 -0.48
C ILE A 55 8.68 -4.21 -0.44
N ALA A 56 9.55 -3.25 -0.12
CA ALA A 56 10.98 -3.50 -0.01
C ALA A 56 11.29 -4.57 1.03
N THR A 57 10.53 -4.62 2.13
CA THR A 57 10.68 -5.65 3.16
C THR A 57 10.23 -7.02 2.63
N GLN A 58 9.08 -7.08 1.94
CA GLN A 58 8.59 -8.32 1.32
C GLN A 58 9.56 -8.84 0.24
N MET A 59 10.01 -7.97 -0.66
CA MET A 59 10.97 -8.30 -1.71
C MET A 59 12.29 -8.84 -1.12
N LYS A 60 12.77 -8.26 -0.01
CA LYS A 60 13.92 -8.81 0.71
C LYS A 60 13.59 -10.15 1.34
N ALA A 61 12.44 -10.32 1.98
CA ALA A 61 12.07 -11.62 2.53
C ALA A 61 12.04 -12.70 1.44
N ASP A 62 11.42 -12.42 0.29
CA ASP A 62 11.31 -13.35 -0.84
C ASP A 62 12.69 -13.68 -1.44
N LEU A 63 13.55 -12.67 -1.62
CA LEU A 63 14.90 -12.89 -2.17
C LEU A 63 15.78 -13.72 -1.21
N TRP A 64 15.62 -13.56 0.11
CA TRP A 64 16.37 -14.33 1.11
C TRP A 64 15.74 -15.69 1.43
N GLN A 65 14.43 -15.87 1.23
CA GLN A 65 13.74 -17.16 1.31
C GLN A 65 13.97 -18.04 0.07
N TRP A 66 14.73 -17.55 -0.91
CA TRP A 66 15.23 -18.36 -2.02
C TRP A 66 16.39 -19.25 -1.54
N GLN A 67 16.03 -20.31 -0.81
CA GLN A 67 16.92 -21.41 -0.43
C GLN A 67 16.33 -22.75 -0.87
#